data_AF-A0A8T5QD63-F1
#
_entry.id   AF-A0A8T5QD63-F1
#
_cell.length_a   1.000
_cell.length_b   1.000
_cell.length_c   1.000
_cell.angle_alpha   90.00
_cell.angle_beta   90.00
_cell.angle_gamma   90.00
#
_symmetry.space_group_name_H-M   'P 1'
#
loop_
_entity.id
_entity.type
_entity.pdbx_description
1 polymer ?
#
loop_
_entity_poly.entity_id
_entity_poly.type
_entity_poly.pdbx_seq_one_letter_code
_entity_poly.pdbx_strand_id
1 'polypeptide(L)'
;VTPRDIGQMNTYLNYFKKEEMNKEDNDPVGLVLGAEKDRVMIEYATGNISNNLFVSKYKLYLPDKKELERQLRYLLDNKHGKRTLMRSEHET
;
A
#
# COMPACT_ATOMS: atom_id res chain seq x y z
N VAL A 1 5.62 9.90 -11.78
CA VAL A 1 5.14 10.29 -10.43
C VAL A 1 6.13 11.29 -9.87
N THR A 2 5.66 12.42 -9.40
CA THR A 2 6.47 13.50 -8.82
C THR A 2 6.18 13.64 -7.33
N PRO A 3 7.07 14.28 -6.55
CA PRO A 3 6.79 14.61 -5.14
C PRO A 3 5.52 15.45 -4.95
N ARG A 4 5.15 16.27 -5.94
CA ARG A 4 3.92 17.07 -5.91
C ARG A 4 2.67 16.19 -5.92
N ASP A 5 2.66 15.12 -6.72
CA ASP A 5 1.53 14.19 -6.80
C ASP A 5 1.31 13.48 -5.44
N ILE A 6 2.41 13.16 -4.75
CA ILE A 6 2.39 12.54 -3.42
C ILE A 6 1.87 13.52 -2.37
N GLY A 7 2.33 14.78 -2.39
CA GLY A 7 1.84 15.83 -1.50
C GLY A 7 0.34 16.10 -1.69
N GLN A 8 -0.12 16.16 -2.93
CA GLN A 8 -1.56 16.28 -3.25
C GLN A 8 -2.34 15.08 -2.71
N MET A 9 -1.86 13.86 -2.95
CA MET A 9 -2.51 12.64 -2.45
C MET A 9 -2.65 12.65 -0.93
N ASN A 10 -1.63 13.08 -0.19
CA ASN A 10 -1.70 13.17 1.27
C ASN A 10 -2.82 14.09 1.74
N THR A 11 -2.97 15.26 1.11
CA THR A 11 -4.06 16.20 1.41
C THR A 11 -5.42 15.55 1.19
N TYR A 12 -5.61 14.82 0.08
CA TYR A 12 -6.89 14.14 -0.20
C TYR A 12 -7.21 13.06 0.81
N LEU A 13 -6.24 12.22 1.18
CA LEU A 13 -6.45 11.16 2.17
C LEU A 13 -6.82 11.73 3.54
N ASN A 14 -6.15 12.80 3.96
CA ASN A 14 -6.43 13.44 5.25
C ASN A 14 -7.79 14.14 5.27
N TYR A 15 -8.16 14.80 4.18
CA TYR A 15 -9.48 15.39 4.03
C TYR A 15 -10.57 14.32 4.10
N PHE A 16 -10.44 13.25 3.32
CA PHE A 16 -11.41 12.16 3.30
C PHE A 16 -11.53 11.49 4.67
N LYS A 17 -10.40 11.24 5.34
CA LYS A 17 -10.38 10.67 6.69
C LYS A 17 -11.09 11.53 7.73
N LYS A 18 -11.05 12.86 7.56
CA LYS A 18 -11.61 13.80 8.54
C LYS A 18 -13.07 14.13 8.28
N GLU A 19 -13.46 14.30 7.03
CA GLU A 19 -14.75 14.88 6.67
C GLU A 19 -15.75 13.85 6.12
N GLU A 20 -15.27 12.76 5.50
CA GLU A 20 -16.13 11.83 4.73
C GLU A 20 -16.17 10.40 5.31
N MET A 21 -15.21 10.02 6.15
CA MET A 21 -15.17 8.69 6.76
C MET A 21 -16.17 8.53 7.90
N ASN A 22 -16.87 7.40 7.89
CA ASN A 22 -17.66 6.94 9.03
C ASN A 22 -16.80 6.08 9.97
N LYS A 23 -17.28 5.90 11.21
CA LYS A 23 -16.56 5.13 12.25
C LYS A 23 -16.37 3.64 11.90
N GLU A 24 -17.17 3.13 10.97
CA GLU A 24 -17.14 1.72 10.53
C GLU A 24 -16.26 1.53 9.28
N ASP A 25 -15.81 2.61 8.64
CA ASP A 25 -15.01 2.55 7.44
C ASP A 25 -13.54 2.24 7.75
N ASN A 26 -12.89 1.57 6.81
CA ASN A 26 -11.43 1.37 6.86
C ASN A 26 -10.70 2.66 6.48
N ASP A 27 -9.46 2.81 6.97
CA ASP A 27 -8.59 3.93 6.60
C ASP A 27 -8.47 4.08 5.07
N PRO A 28 -8.44 5.33 4.55
CA PRO A 28 -8.47 5.55 3.12
C PRO A 28 -7.11 5.21 2.51
N VAL A 29 -7.15 4.60 1.32
CA VAL A 29 -5.95 4.13 0.62
C VAL A 29 -5.71 4.99 -0.62
N GLY A 30 -4.54 5.63 -0.69
CA GLY A 30 -4.11 6.40 -1.85
C GLY A 30 -3.40 5.53 -2.86
N LEU A 31 -3.80 5.60 -4.13
CA LEU A 31 -3.16 4.92 -5.24
C LEU A 31 -2.60 5.95 -6.22
N VAL A 32 -1.27 5.97 -6.37
CA VAL A 32 -0.60 6.85 -7.34
C VAL A 32 -0.01 5.98 -8.44
N LEU A 33 -0.51 6.17 -9.67
CA LEU A 33 -0.09 5.40 -10.84
C LEU A 33 0.90 6.20 -11.68
N GLY A 34 2.04 5.61 -12.01
CA GLY A 34 2.98 6.17 -12.99
C GLY A 34 3.71 5.10 -13.78
N ALA A 35 4.07 5.45 -15.01
CA ALA A 35 4.72 4.56 -15.96
C ALA A 35 6.13 4.14 -15.52
N GLU A 36 6.88 5.05 -14.89
CA GLU A 36 8.19 4.78 -14.32
C GLU A 36 8.24 5.11 -12.83
N LYS A 37 9.03 4.32 -12.11
CA LYS A 37 9.10 4.31 -10.65
C LYS A 37 10.49 4.77 -10.24
N ASP A 38 10.68 6.06 -10.05
CA ASP A 38 11.88 6.58 -9.40
C ASP A 38 11.74 6.37 -7.88
N ARG A 39 11.98 5.13 -7.46
CA ARG A 39 11.63 4.62 -6.13
C ARG A 39 12.27 5.44 -5.01
N VAL A 40 13.50 5.87 -5.20
CA VAL A 40 14.29 6.61 -4.20
C VAL A 40 13.65 7.96 -3.90
N MET A 41 13.36 8.75 -4.94
CA MET A 41 12.66 10.04 -4.82
C MET A 41 11.29 9.91 -4.15
N ILE A 42 10.55 8.85 -4.51
CA ILE A 42 9.23 8.57 -3.94
C ILE A 42 9.36 8.19 -2.46
N GLU A 43 10.30 7.32 -2.10
CA GLU A 43 10.54 6.92 -0.70
C GLU A 43 10.83 8.13 0.18
N TYR A 44 11.71 9.04 -0.25
CA TYR A 44 11.99 10.29 0.47
C TYR A 44 10.78 11.21 0.58
N ALA A 45 9.94 11.30 -0.47
CA ALA A 45 8.70 12.08 -0.41
C ALA A 45 7.64 11.45 0.51
N THR A 46 7.69 10.13 0.72
CA THR A 46 6.72 9.38 1.53
C THR A 46 7.12 9.13 2.97
N GLY A 47 8.41 9.28 3.33
CA GLY A 47 8.93 8.90 4.66
C GLY A 47 8.26 9.60 5.85
N ASN A 48 7.57 10.72 5.63
CA ASN A 48 6.83 11.45 6.66
C ASN A 48 5.29 11.30 6.56
N ILE A 49 4.78 10.50 5.63
CA ILE A 49 3.34 10.31 5.41
C ILE A 49 2.91 9.07 6.18
N SER A 50 2.16 9.26 7.27
CA SER A 50 1.63 8.18 8.12
C SER A 50 0.50 7.38 7.46
N ASN A 51 -0.08 7.89 6.37
CA ASN A 51 -1.10 7.18 5.60
C ASN A 51 -0.40 6.14 4.70
N ASN A 52 -0.88 4.89 4.76
CA ASN A 52 -0.30 3.74 4.06
C ASN A 52 -0.31 3.92 2.53
N LEU A 53 0.67 4.67 2.01
CA LEU A 53 0.83 4.91 0.57
C LEU A 53 1.64 3.78 -0.04
N PHE A 54 0.96 2.90 -0.77
CA PHE A 54 1.61 1.79 -1.46
C PHE A 54 1.99 2.18 -2.88
N VAL A 55 3.29 2.20 -3.17
CA VAL A 55 3.80 2.48 -4.51
C VAL A 55 3.93 1.16 -5.26
N SER A 56 3.02 0.89 -6.21
CA SER A 56 3.09 -0.29 -7.07
C SER A 56 3.43 0.09 -8.51
N LYS A 57 4.20 -0.75 -9.20
CA LYS A 57 4.47 -0.58 -10.63
C LYS A 57 3.25 -1.10 -11.38
N TYR A 58 2.62 -0.25 -12.19
CA TYR A 58 1.51 -0.68 -13.05
C TYR A 58 2.03 -1.57 -14.19
N LYS A 59 1.31 -2.65 -14.47
CA LYS A 59 1.45 -3.42 -15.71
C LYS A 59 0.23 -3.08 -16.58
N LEU A 60 0.47 -2.75 -17.85
CA LEU A 60 -0.58 -2.38 -18.83
C LEU A 60 -1.65 -3.45 -19.04
N TYR A 61 -1.31 -4.70 -18.74
CA TYR A 61 -2.21 -5.84 -18.81
C TYR A 61 -2.40 -6.45 -17.43
N LEU A 62 -3.65 -6.75 -17.10
CA LEU A 62 -3.96 -7.61 -15.96
C LEU A 62 -3.39 -9.01 -16.26
N PRO A 63 -2.65 -9.65 -15.33
CA PRO A 63 -2.23 -11.04 -15.49
C PRO A 63 -3.44 -11.94 -15.72
N ASP A 64 -3.22 -13.13 -16.28
CA ASP A 64 -4.30 -14.10 -16.37
C ASP A 64 -4.86 -14.45 -14.97
N LYS A 65 -6.13 -14.84 -14.92
CA LYS A 65 -6.84 -15.11 -13.66
C LYS A 65 -6.11 -16.18 -12.82
N LYS A 66 -5.57 -17.22 -13.46
CA LYS A 66 -4.90 -18.32 -12.74
C LYS A 66 -3.61 -17.84 -12.09
N GLU A 67 -2.86 -16.99 -12.79
CA GLU A 67 -1.64 -16.38 -12.29
C GLU A 67 -1.91 -15.45 -11.11
N LEU A 68 -2.95 -14.62 -11.21
CA LEU A 68 -3.36 -13.73 -10.13
C LEU A 68 -3.77 -14.52 -8.88
N GLU A 69 -4.60 -15.56 -9.04
CA GLU A 69 -5.01 -16.39 -7.92
C GLU A 69 -3.84 -17.16 -7.30
N ARG A 70 -2.90 -17.65 -8.11
CA ARG A 70 -1.68 -18.31 -7.63
C ARG A 70 -0.83 -17.38 -6.79
N GLN A 71 -0.60 -16.16 -7.27
CA GLN A 71 0.16 -15.14 -6.53
C GLN A 71 -0.57 -14.72 -5.25
N LEU A 72 -1.89 -14.58 -5.30
CA LEU A 72 -2.69 -14.22 -4.13
C LEU A 72 -2.61 -15.32 -3.04
N ARG A 73 -2.79 -16.59 -3.42
CA ARG A 73 -2.64 -17.74 -2.50
C ARG A 73 -1.24 -17.77 -1.87
N TYR A 74 -0.20 -17.63 -2.68
CA TYR A 74 1.19 -17.56 -2.20
C TYR A 74 1.40 -16.44 -1.17
N LEU A 75 0.85 -15.24 -1.40
CA LEU A 75 0.97 -14.11 -0.48
C LEU A 75 0.18 -14.32 0.82
N LEU A 76 -1.00 -14.92 0.75
CA LEU A 76 -1.82 -15.24 1.91
C LEU A 76 -1.14 -16.29 2.78
N ASP A 77 -0.63 -17.37 2.20
CA ASP A 77 0.06 -18.45 2.94
C ASP A 77 1.33 -17.93 3.62
N ASN A 78 2.13 -17.11 2.93
CA ASN A 78 3.33 -16.51 3.50
C ASN A 78 3.07 -15.48 4.60
N LYS A 79 1.92 -14.78 4.60
CA LYS A 79 1.54 -13.89 5.70
C LYS A 79 1.15 -14.65 6.96
N HIS A 80 0.62 -15.87 6.85
CA HIS A 80 0.29 -16.71 8.00
C HIS A 80 1.55 -17.27 8.67
N GLY A 81 2.59 -17.62 7.90
CA GLY A 81 3.86 -18.10 8.46
C GLY A 81 4.60 -17.08 9.34
N LYS A 82 4.56 -15.79 8.99
CA LYS A 82 5.24 -14.72 9.77
C LYS A 82 4.54 -14.34 11.07
N ARG A 83 3.20 -14.47 11.16
CA ARG A 83 2.46 -14.20 12.42
C ARG A 83 2.69 -15.27 13.49
N THR A 84 2.99 -16.51 13.07
CA THR A 84 3.27 -17.61 13.99
C THR A 84 4.68 -17.51 14.59
N LEU A 85 5.71 -17.14 13.81
CA LEU A 85 7.07 -16.95 14.33
C LEU A 85 7.20 -15.75 15.30
N MET A 86 6.44 -14.66 15.10
CA MET A 86 6.52 -13.51 16.01
C MET A 86 5.84 -13.73 17.37
N ARG A 87 4.99 -14.76 17.52
CA ARG A 87 4.44 -15.13 18.85
C ARG A 87 5.42 -15.96 19.67
N SER A 88 6.33 -16.71 19.05
CA SER A 88 7.32 -17.51 19.78
C SER A 88 8.50 -16.69 20.32
N GLU A 89 8.82 -15.52 19.72
CA GLU A 89 9.94 -14.67 20.17
C GLU A 89 9.60 -13.70 21.32
N HIS A 90 8.34 -13.69 21.79
CA HIS A 90 7.91 -12.88 22.95
C HIS A 90 7.54 -13.70 24.19
N GLU A 91 7.76 -15.02 24.16
CA GLU A 91 7.52 -15.92 25.30
C GLU A 91 8.82 -16.52 25.89
N THR A 92 9.98 -15.89 25.69
CA THR A 92 11.23 -16.22 26.42
C THR A 92 11.85 -15.01 27.10
#